data_AF-A0A7S3MWT9-F1
#
_entry.id   AF-A0A7S3MWT9-F1
#
_cell.length_a   1.000
_cell.length_b   1.000
_cell.length_c   1.000
_cell.angle_alpha   90.00
_cell.angle_beta   90.00
_cell.angle_gamma   90.00
#
_symmetry.space_group_name_H-M   'P 1'
#
loop_
_entity.id
_entity.type
_entity.pdbx_description
1 polymer ?
#
loop_
_entity_poly.entity_id
_entity_poly.type
_entity_poly.pdbx_seq_one_letter_code
_entity_poly.pdbx_strand_id
1 'polypeptide(L)'
;SLKDHMDSGKSQTIFDAICDLVANDEFTEAQNDFFETNCQKFQDDDENPHEYKQIYEEFLLIIERYIESKVKEEQGVSEEDLNAFYEDFKTNFKSYQEQNSDVVDTLFGIIDFFKFKGQMLDMKKGMIDKSAAERAKDKDADSAIEASGDTDFEAAFWPVFKEDYTAKKGQ
;
A
#
# COMPACT_ATOMS: atom_id res chain seq x y z
N SER A 1 22.40 15.46 -23.90
CA SER A 1 21.76 16.80 -24.01
C SER A 1 21.60 17.36 -22.61
N LEU A 2 21.56 18.69 -22.39
CA LEU A 2 21.40 19.26 -21.04
C LEU A 2 20.07 18.84 -20.36
N LYS A 3 19.06 18.44 -21.14
CA LYS A 3 17.80 17.86 -20.62
C LYS A 3 18.00 16.47 -20.00
N ASP A 4 18.77 15.60 -20.65
CA ASP A 4 19.03 14.22 -20.19
C ASP A 4 19.74 14.18 -18.82
N HIS A 5 20.45 15.25 -18.45
CA HIS A 5 21.15 15.35 -17.16
C HIS A 5 20.30 15.97 -16.04
N MET A 6 19.25 16.73 -16.38
CA MET A 6 18.39 17.40 -15.42
C MET A 6 17.19 16.52 -15.01
N ASP A 7 16.67 15.70 -15.93
CA ASP A 7 15.63 14.68 -15.66
C ASP A 7 16.12 13.59 -14.70
N SER A 8 17.33 13.07 -14.93
CA SER A 8 17.92 12.00 -14.08
C SER A 8 18.01 12.39 -12.60
N GLY A 9 18.20 13.66 -12.27
CA GLY A 9 18.27 14.11 -10.88
C GLY A 9 16.92 14.04 -10.17
N LYS A 10 15.84 14.40 -10.87
CA LYS A 10 14.48 14.36 -10.31
C LYS A 10 13.96 12.93 -10.17
N SER A 11 14.19 12.09 -11.18
CA SER A 11 13.83 10.67 -11.14
C SER A 11 14.56 9.92 -10.03
N GLN A 12 15.83 10.27 -9.80
CA GLN A 12 16.59 9.76 -8.65
C GLN A 12 15.97 10.21 -7.31
N THR A 13 15.64 11.50 -7.16
CA THR A 13 14.97 12.01 -5.96
C THR A 13 13.62 11.32 -5.70
N ILE A 14 12.85 11.07 -6.76
CA ILE A 14 11.58 10.34 -6.68
C ILE A 14 11.82 8.90 -6.19
N PHE A 15 12.80 8.19 -6.77
CA PHE A 15 13.11 6.82 -6.34
C PHE A 15 13.61 6.76 -4.90
N ASP A 16 14.44 7.71 -4.48
CA ASP A 16 14.92 7.80 -3.09
C ASP A 16 13.74 8.01 -2.12
N ALA A 17 12.79 8.89 -2.46
CA ALA A 17 11.59 9.10 -1.66
C ALA A 17 10.68 7.87 -1.61
N ILE A 18 10.55 7.12 -2.70
CA ILE A 18 9.83 5.84 -2.71
C ILE A 18 10.53 4.82 -1.81
N CYS A 19 11.87 4.79 -1.80
CA CYS A 19 12.61 3.89 -0.92
C CYS A 19 12.33 4.18 0.56
N ASP A 20 12.38 5.46 0.94
CA ASP A 20 12.08 5.90 2.31
C ASP A 20 10.62 5.60 2.68
N LEU A 21 9.69 5.84 1.76
CA LEU A 21 8.26 5.61 1.98
C LEU A 21 7.92 4.13 2.16
N VAL A 22 8.45 3.26 1.29
CA VAL A 22 8.17 1.81 1.33
C VAL A 22 8.81 1.15 2.55
N ALA A 23 9.94 1.68 3.04
CA ALA A 23 10.59 1.22 4.26
C ALA A 23 9.92 1.73 5.55
N ASN A 24 8.93 2.62 5.45
CA ASN A 24 8.24 3.21 6.60
C ASN A 24 7.18 2.25 7.15
N ASP A 25 7.13 2.13 8.48
CA ASP A 25 6.12 1.35 9.19
C ASP A 25 4.69 1.84 8.88
N GLU A 26 4.47 3.15 8.69
CA GLU A 26 3.17 3.74 8.33
C GLU A 26 2.63 3.16 7.00
N PHE A 27 3.52 2.91 6.03
CA PHE A 27 3.13 2.31 4.75
C PHE A 27 2.73 0.84 4.92
N THR A 28 3.40 0.12 5.82
CA THR A 28 3.06 -1.28 6.13
C THR A 28 1.76 -1.36 6.94
N GLU A 29 1.55 -0.45 7.89
CA GLU A 29 0.31 -0.34 8.68
C GLU A 29 -0.89 -0.02 7.78
N ALA A 30 -0.77 0.94 6.85
CA ALA A 30 -1.84 1.27 5.91
C ALA A 30 -2.25 0.08 5.02
N GLN A 31 -1.28 -0.74 4.58
CA GLN A 31 -1.56 -1.98 3.85
C GLN A 31 -2.29 -3.00 4.75
N ASN A 32 -1.84 -3.16 6.00
CA ASN A 32 -2.46 -4.07 6.96
C ASN A 32 -3.90 -3.68 7.25
N ASP A 33 -4.22 -2.40 7.44
CA ASP A 33 -5.59 -1.90 7.66
C ASP A 33 -6.52 -2.29 6.50
N PHE A 34 -6.03 -2.15 5.26
CA PHE A 34 -6.76 -2.59 4.07
C PHE A 34 -6.97 -4.11 4.07
N PHE A 35 -5.94 -4.89 4.44
CA PHE A 35 -6.03 -6.35 4.52
C PHE A 35 -6.99 -6.80 5.61
N GLU A 36 -6.93 -6.23 6.82
CA GLU A 36 -7.83 -6.58 7.92
C GLU A 36 -9.31 -6.38 7.53
N THR A 37 -9.60 -5.31 6.80
CA THR A 37 -10.97 -4.99 6.34
C THR A 37 -11.48 -5.92 5.24
N ASN A 38 -10.60 -6.49 4.41
CA ASN A 38 -10.99 -7.24 3.21
C ASN A 38 -10.71 -8.74 3.26
N CYS A 39 -9.78 -9.21 4.10
CA CYS A 39 -9.28 -10.58 4.12
C CYS A 39 -10.37 -11.64 4.34
N GLN A 40 -11.45 -11.32 5.05
CA GLN A 40 -12.54 -12.26 5.34
C GLN A 40 -13.23 -12.79 4.07
N LYS A 41 -13.18 -12.02 2.97
CA LYS A 41 -13.74 -12.40 1.66
C LYS A 41 -12.88 -13.44 0.94
N PHE A 42 -11.61 -13.57 1.29
CA PHE A 42 -10.66 -14.48 0.65
C PHE A 42 -10.75 -15.90 1.20
N GLN A 43 -10.62 -16.88 0.32
CA GLN A 43 -10.60 -18.31 0.61
C GLN A 43 -9.39 -18.96 -0.05
N ASP A 44 -8.90 -20.03 0.56
CA ASP A 44 -7.78 -20.84 0.07
C ASP A 44 -8.31 -21.88 -0.92
N ASP A 45 -8.76 -21.39 -2.07
CA ASP A 45 -9.28 -22.15 -3.19
C ASP A 45 -8.49 -21.88 -4.48
N ASP A 46 -8.57 -22.82 -5.42
CA ASP A 46 -7.96 -22.67 -6.74
C ASP A 46 -8.76 -21.70 -7.63
N GLU A 47 -10.05 -21.51 -7.37
CA GLU A 47 -10.94 -20.66 -8.15
C GLU A 47 -11.02 -19.26 -7.54
N ASN A 48 -10.68 -18.22 -8.31
CA ASN A 48 -10.73 -16.83 -7.84
C ASN A 48 -12.05 -16.16 -8.25
N PRO A 49 -12.92 -15.76 -7.31
CA PRO A 49 -14.11 -14.97 -7.60
C PRO A 49 -13.77 -13.61 -8.21
N HIS A 50 -14.70 -13.06 -9.00
CA HIS A 50 -14.56 -11.71 -9.58
C HIS A 50 -14.35 -10.62 -8.52
N GLU A 51 -14.91 -10.81 -7.32
CA GLU A 51 -14.72 -9.89 -6.20
C GLU A 51 -13.23 -9.74 -5.78
N TYR A 52 -12.40 -10.77 -5.92
CA TYR A 52 -10.97 -10.68 -5.54
C TYR A 52 -10.23 -9.71 -6.44
N LYS A 53 -10.58 -9.71 -7.73
CA LYS A 53 -10.04 -8.77 -8.70
C LYS A 53 -10.43 -7.34 -8.38
N GLN A 54 -11.69 -7.10 -7.99
CA GLN A 54 -12.17 -5.76 -7.65
C GLN A 54 -11.44 -5.20 -6.42
N ILE A 55 -11.28 -6.00 -5.37
CA ILE A 55 -10.54 -5.60 -4.16
C ILE A 55 -9.07 -5.36 -4.49
N TYR A 56 -8.47 -6.19 -5.34
CA TYR A 56 -7.09 -6.01 -5.78
C TYR A 56 -6.89 -4.72 -6.60
N GLU A 57 -7.79 -4.41 -7.55
CA GLU A 57 -7.73 -3.17 -8.32
C GLU A 57 -7.92 -1.93 -7.42
N GLU A 58 -8.78 -2.03 -6.40
CA GLU A 58 -8.94 -0.98 -5.39
C GLU A 58 -7.67 -0.79 -4.56
N PHE A 59 -7.03 -1.90 -4.13
CA PHE A 59 -5.75 -1.87 -3.41
C PHE A 59 -4.66 -1.17 -4.23
N LEU A 60 -4.49 -1.55 -5.50
CA LEU A 60 -3.49 -0.93 -6.39
C LEU A 60 -3.69 0.57 -6.52
N LEU A 61 -4.94 1.00 -6.72
CA LEU A 61 -5.28 2.42 -6.86
C LEU A 61 -4.98 3.20 -5.57
N ILE A 62 -5.23 2.61 -4.40
CA ILE A 62 -4.92 3.23 -3.11
C ILE A 62 -3.40 3.41 -2.96
N ILE A 63 -2.62 2.35 -3.23
CA ILE A 63 -1.17 2.38 -3.09
C ILE A 63 -0.53 3.36 -4.08
N GLU A 64 -0.93 3.33 -5.34
CA GLU A 64 -0.45 4.27 -6.37
C GLU A 64 -0.67 5.72 -5.93
N ARG A 65 -1.89 6.06 -5.51
CA ARG A 65 -2.22 7.41 -5.04
C ARG A 65 -1.47 7.80 -3.78
N TYR A 66 -1.33 6.90 -2.83
CA TYR A 66 -0.60 7.17 -1.60
C TYR A 66 0.86 7.51 -1.90
N ILE A 67 1.52 6.71 -2.74
CA ILE A 67 2.91 6.95 -3.16
C ILE A 67 3.02 8.29 -3.89
N GLU A 68 2.18 8.54 -4.90
CA GLU A 68 2.23 9.80 -5.66
C GLU A 68 2.01 11.03 -4.78
N SER A 69 1.00 11.00 -3.91
CA SER A 69 0.69 12.11 -3.02
C SER A 69 1.84 12.39 -2.06
N LYS A 70 2.38 11.35 -1.40
CA LYS A 70 3.50 11.52 -0.45
C LYS A 70 4.76 12.03 -1.14
N VAL A 71 5.11 11.48 -2.30
CA VAL A 71 6.29 11.94 -3.07
C VAL A 71 6.12 13.40 -3.53
N LYS A 72 4.94 13.79 -4.04
CA LYS A 72 4.64 15.18 -4.43
C LYS A 72 4.75 16.14 -3.24
N GLU A 73 4.13 15.79 -2.11
CA GLU A 73 4.08 16.63 -0.92
C GLU A 73 5.45 16.81 -0.27
N GLU A 74 6.22 15.73 -0.14
CA GLU A 74 7.50 15.75 0.58
C GLU A 74 8.67 16.27 -0.28
N GLN A 75 8.69 15.92 -1.56
CA GLN A 75 9.80 16.28 -2.47
C GLN A 75 9.51 17.52 -3.33
N GLY A 76 8.30 18.07 -3.28
CA GLY A 76 7.88 19.21 -4.10
C GLY A 76 8.02 18.93 -5.60
N VAL A 77 7.79 17.67 -6.01
CA VAL A 77 7.82 17.27 -7.42
C VAL A 77 6.47 17.54 -8.08
N SER A 78 6.52 17.87 -9.36
CA SER A 78 5.32 18.12 -10.17
C SER A 78 4.76 16.82 -10.74
N GLU A 79 3.53 16.90 -11.27
CA GLU A 79 2.94 15.83 -12.07
C GLU A 79 3.80 15.48 -13.30
N GLU A 80 4.43 16.47 -13.92
CA GLU A 80 5.31 16.26 -15.07
C GLU A 80 6.58 15.47 -14.68
N ASP A 81 7.14 15.74 -13.50
CA ASP A 81 8.31 15.01 -12.98
C ASP A 81 7.99 13.53 -12.71
N LEU A 82 6.82 13.21 -12.14
CA LEU A 82 6.40 11.82 -11.94
C LEU A 82 6.15 11.08 -13.25
N ASN A 83 5.49 11.74 -14.22
CA ASN A 83 5.28 11.13 -15.53
C ASN A 83 6.62 10.86 -16.24
N ALA A 84 7.58 11.77 -16.12
CA ALA A 84 8.94 11.54 -16.63
C ALA A 84 9.62 10.35 -15.93
N PHE A 85 9.49 10.25 -14.60
CA PHE A 85 9.97 9.11 -13.84
C PHE A 85 9.36 7.79 -14.32
N TYR A 86 8.04 7.71 -14.54
CA TYR A 86 7.39 6.50 -15.03
C TYR A 86 7.90 6.05 -16.41
N GLU A 87 8.07 7.00 -17.33
CA GLU A 87 8.61 6.74 -18.67
C GLU A 87 10.07 6.26 -18.62
N ASP A 88 10.87 6.83 -17.71
CA ASP A 88 12.28 6.46 -17.57
C ASP A 88 12.51 5.22 -16.70
N PHE A 89 11.55 4.83 -15.86
CA PHE A 89 11.71 3.77 -14.88
C PHE A 89 12.15 2.45 -15.52
N LYS A 90 11.54 2.11 -16.66
CA LYS A 90 11.89 0.90 -17.41
C LYS A 90 13.30 0.95 -17.99
N THR A 91 13.76 2.12 -18.39
CA THR A 91 15.11 2.34 -18.95
C THR A 91 16.16 2.28 -17.85
N ASN A 92 15.85 2.84 -16.68
CA ASN A 92 16.75 2.93 -15.52
C ASN A 92 16.58 1.78 -14.52
N PHE A 93 15.68 0.82 -14.79
CA PHE A 93 15.29 -0.26 -13.88
C PHE A 93 16.46 -0.97 -13.21
N LYS A 94 17.51 -1.32 -13.98
CA LYS A 94 18.69 -1.99 -13.42
C LYS A 94 19.41 -1.15 -12.38
N SER A 95 19.51 0.17 -12.61
CA SER A 95 20.14 1.09 -11.67
C SER A 95 19.34 1.17 -10.36
N TYR A 96 18.01 1.28 -10.46
CA TYR A 96 17.12 1.30 -9.29
C TYR A 96 17.14 -0.03 -8.53
N GLN A 97 17.18 -1.16 -9.23
CA GLN A 97 17.30 -2.48 -8.62
C GLN A 97 18.66 -2.69 -7.93
N GLU A 98 19.75 -2.22 -8.53
CA GLU A 98 21.09 -2.27 -7.91
C GLU A 98 21.18 -1.35 -6.68
N GLN A 99 20.46 -0.23 -6.68
CA GLN A 99 20.40 0.69 -5.56
C GLN A 99 19.62 0.12 -4.37
N ASN A 100 18.41 -0.40 -4.60
CA ASN A 100 17.58 -0.99 -3.55
C ASN A 100 16.67 -2.09 -4.10
N SER A 101 17.19 -3.32 -4.11
CA SER A 101 16.46 -4.49 -4.59
C SER A 101 15.21 -4.78 -3.78
N ASP A 102 15.23 -4.53 -2.47
CA ASP A 102 14.14 -4.88 -1.56
C ASP A 102 12.91 -4.00 -1.82
N VAL A 103 13.12 -2.70 -2.06
CA VAL A 103 12.04 -1.78 -2.44
C VAL A 103 11.47 -2.16 -3.80
N VAL A 104 12.32 -2.47 -4.79
CA VAL A 104 11.86 -2.93 -6.10
C VAL A 104 11.05 -4.23 -5.96
N ASP A 105 11.55 -5.22 -5.24
CA ASP A 105 10.84 -6.48 -5.01
C ASP A 105 9.50 -6.29 -4.29
N THR A 106 9.41 -5.29 -3.39
CA THR A 106 8.18 -4.91 -2.71
C THR A 106 7.17 -4.30 -3.67
N LEU A 107 7.59 -3.34 -4.52
CA LEU A 107 6.73 -2.75 -5.56
C LEU A 107 6.23 -3.79 -6.56
N PHE A 108 7.10 -4.71 -6.99
CA PHE A 108 6.70 -5.84 -7.84
C PHE A 108 5.80 -6.84 -7.10
N GLY A 109 5.95 -6.95 -5.78
CA GLY A 109 5.08 -7.76 -4.93
C GLY A 109 3.65 -7.21 -4.87
N ILE A 110 3.51 -5.88 -4.80
CA ILE A 110 2.21 -5.19 -4.79
C ILE A 110 1.42 -5.48 -6.07
N ILE A 111 2.09 -5.52 -7.23
CA ILE A 111 1.45 -5.78 -8.53
C ILE A 111 1.30 -7.27 -8.90
N ASP A 112 1.68 -8.18 -7.99
CA ASP A 112 1.48 -9.62 -8.15
C ASP A 112 0.22 -10.07 -7.38
N PHE A 113 -0.83 -10.38 -8.14
CA PHE A 113 -2.11 -10.83 -7.58
C PHE A 113 -1.98 -12.06 -6.67
N PHE A 114 -1.08 -13.00 -6.97
CA PHE A 114 -0.95 -14.22 -6.16
C PHE A 114 -0.26 -13.92 -4.82
N LYS A 115 0.71 -13.01 -4.80
CA LYS A 115 1.30 -12.52 -3.55
C LYS A 115 0.28 -11.77 -2.72
N PHE A 116 -0.50 -10.89 -3.35
CA PHE A 116 -1.60 -10.18 -2.69
C PHE A 116 -2.65 -11.15 -2.09
N LYS A 117 -3.10 -12.17 -2.87
CA LYS A 117 -4.01 -13.21 -2.35
C LYS A 117 -3.39 -13.93 -1.15
N GLY A 118 -2.10 -14.29 -1.22
CA GLY A 118 -1.37 -14.91 -0.12
C GLY A 118 -1.40 -14.06 1.15
N GLN A 119 -1.10 -12.76 1.04
CA GLN A 119 -1.13 -11.82 2.16
C GLN A 119 -2.53 -11.69 2.78
N MET A 120 -3.58 -11.65 1.96
CA MET A 120 -4.96 -11.67 2.45
C MET A 120 -5.28 -12.94 3.26
N LEU A 121 -4.84 -14.11 2.78
CA LEU A 121 -5.05 -15.38 3.48
C LEU A 121 -4.25 -15.47 4.78
N ASP A 122 -3.01 -14.99 4.77
CA ASP A 122 -2.16 -14.92 5.95
C ASP A 122 -2.75 -13.98 7.02
N MET A 123 -3.23 -12.81 6.60
CA MET A 123 -3.92 -11.87 7.50
C MET A 123 -5.17 -12.52 8.13
N LYS A 124 -6.01 -13.15 7.30
CA LYS A 124 -7.21 -13.86 7.77
C LYS A 124 -6.87 -14.93 8.80
N LYS A 125 -5.82 -15.73 8.55
CA LYS A 125 -5.36 -16.78 9.45
C LYS A 125 -4.85 -16.18 10.77
N GLY A 126 -4.06 -15.11 10.71
CA GLY A 126 -3.59 -14.39 11.89
C GLY A 126 -4.73 -13.87 12.78
N MET A 127 -5.81 -13.36 12.20
CA MET A 127 -6.99 -12.92 12.96
C MET A 127 -7.72 -14.08 13.65
N ILE A 128 -7.83 -15.24 12.97
CA ILE A 128 -8.45 -16.44 13.53
C ILE A 128 -7.64 -16.94 14.73
N ASP A 129 -6.31 -16.99 14.60
CA ASP A 129 -5.41 -17.46 15.65
C ASP A 129 -5.44 -16.54 16.88
N LYS A 130 -5.46 -15.21 16.68
CA LYS A 130 -5.64 -14.22 17.77
C LYS A 130 -6.97 -14.43 18.51
N SER A 131 -8.07 -14.54 17.76
CA SER A 131 -9.42 -14.74 18.32
C SER A 131 -9.59 -16.08 19.05
N ALA A 132 -8.84 -17.11 18.64
CA ALA A 132 -8.82 -18.41 19.32
C ALA A 132 -8.02 -18.35 20.63
N ALA A 133 -6.89 -17.62 20.63
CA ALA A 133 -6.06 -17.41 21.81
C ALA A 133 -6.78 -16.58 22.89
N GLU A 134 -7.54 -15.54 22.51
CA GLU A 134 -8.35 -14.73 23.44
C GLU A 134 -9.47 -15.55 24.09
N ARG A 135 -10.21 -16.34 23.29
CA ARG A 135 -11.24 -17.26 23.82
C ARG A 135 -10.69 -18.37 24.72
N ALA A 136 -9.41 -18.71 24.58
CA ALA A 136 -8.74 -19.64 25.49
C ALA A 136 -8.36 -18.97 26.83
N LYS A 137 -8.15 -17.65 26.85
CA LYS A 137 -7.83 -16.87 28.06
C LYS A 137 -9.07 -16.43 28.86
N ASP A 138 -10.19 -16.19 28.19
CA ASP A 138 -11.49 -15.84 28.82
C ASP A 138 -12.11 -16.97 29.66
N LYS A 139 -11.55 -18.19 29.59
CA LYS A 139 -11.97 -19.27 30.49
C LYS A 139 -11.40 -19.14 31.91
N ASP A 140 -10.48 -18.18 32.16
CA ASP A 140 -9.78 -18.05 33.45
C ASP A 140 -9.74 -16.64 34.07
N ALA A 141 -10.32 -15.58 33.48
CA ALA A 141 -10.29 -14.24 34.11
C ALA A 141 -11.51 -13.36 33.81
N ASP A 142 -12.19 -12.95 34.88
CA ASP A 142 -13.18 -11.88 34.93
C ASP A 142 -12.46 -10.53 35.08
N SER A 143 -12.60 -9.63 34.10
CA SER A 143 -12.86 -8.17 34.22
C SER A 143 -12.19 -7.30 33.14
N ALA A 144 -13.02 -6.41 32.59
CA ALA A 144 -12.78 -5.05 32.05
C ALA A 144 -11.64 -4.82 31.03
N ILE A 145 -12.03 -4.36 29.83
CA ILE A 145 -11.14 -3.69 28.88
C ILE A 145 -11.73 -2.31 28.56
N GLU A 146 -10.98 -1.27 28.92
CA GLU A 146 -11.11 0.09 28.38
C GLU A 146 -10.49 0.13 27.00
N ALA A 147 -11.24 0.63 26.01
CA ALA A 147 -10.74 0.86 24.66
C ALA A 147 -10.21 2.30 24.55
N SER A 148 -8.91 2.43 24.31
CA SER A 148 -8.31 3.65 23.74
C SER A 148 -7.39 3.22 22.61
N GLY A 149 -7.90 3.31 21.37
CA GLY A 149 -7.12 3.19 20.15
C GLY A 149 -7.27 4.49 19.38
N ASP A 150 -6.13 5.13 19.12
CA ASP A 150 -6.00 6.44 18.50
C ASP A 150 -6.74 6.53 17.14
N THR A 151 -7.56 7.57 17.00
CA THR A 151 -8.45 7.82 15.86
C THR A 151 -7.86 8.77 14.81
N ASP A 152 -6.55 9.10 14.88
CA ASP A 152 -5.98 10.19 14.08
C ASP A 152 -5.66 9.80 12.62
N PHE A 153 -5.39 8.53 12.33
CA PHE A 153 -5.11 8.09 10.94
C PHE A 153 -6.38 8.01 10.08
N GLU A 154 -7.44 7.37 10.60
CA GLU A 154 -8.72 7.22 9.89
C GLU A 154 -9.36 8.59 9.58
N ALA A 155 -9.17 9.56 10.48
CA ALA A 155 -9.65 10.94 10.34
C ALA A 155 -8.86 11.75 9.30
N ALA A 156 -7.58 11.45 9.07
CA ALA A 156 -6.75 12.11 8.07
C ALA A 156 -6.90 11.49 6.67
N PHE A 157 -7.11 10.16 6.60
CA PHE A 157 -7.13 9.40 5.35
C PHE A 157 -8.46 9.50 4.58
N TRP A 158 -9.60 9.35 5.27
CA TRP A 158 -10.93 9.35 4.60
C TRP A 158 -11.32 10.66 3.89
N PRO A 159 -10.95 11.87 4.38
CA PRO A 159 -11.26 13.11 3.68
C PRO A 159 -10.58 13.22 2.31
N VAL A 160 -9.29 12.86 2.22
CA VAL A 160 -8.52 12.84 0.96
C VAL A 160 -9.14 11.82 -0.02
N PHE A 161 -9.56 10.66 0.48
CA PHE A 161 -10.23 9.64 -0.32
C PHE A 161 -11.60 10.07 -0.87
N LYS A 162 -12.41 10.78 -0.06
CA LYS A 162 -13.81 11.14 -0.41
C LYS A 162 -13.92 12.30 -1.40
N GLU A 163 -13.03 13.31 -1.32
CA GLU A 163 -13.05 14.43 -2.27
C GLU A 163 -12.81 13.94 -3.72
N ASP A 164 -12.00 12.91 -3.89
CA ASP A 164 -11.57 12.44 -5.21
C ASP A 164 -12.45 11.30 -5.79
N TYR A 165 -13.05 10.47 -4.93
CA TYR A 165 -13.98 9.42 -5.36
C TYR A 165 -15.29 10.00 -5.94
N THR A 166 -15.76 11.12 -5.39
CA THR A 166 -16.98 11.80 -5.87
C THR A 166 -16.76 12.57 -7.17
N ALA A 167 -15.54 13.05 -7.44
CA ALA A 167 -15.19 13.72 -8.68
C ALA A 167 -15.21 12.77 -9.91
N LYS A 168 -14.81 11.50 -9.74
CA LYS A 168 -14.74 10.52 -10.84
C LYS A 168 -16.05 9.79 -11.14
N LYS A 169 -17.06 9.83 -10.26
CA LYS A 169 -18.41 9.28 -10.54
C LYS A 169 -19.35 10.25 -11.27
N GLY A 170 -18.90 11.49 -11.50
CA GLY A 170 -19.67 12.56 -12.14
C GLY A 170 -19.29 12.86 -13.59
N GLN A 171 -18.41 12.06 -14.22
CA GLN A 171 -18.04 12.17 -15.63
C GLN A 171 -18.50 10.95 -16.44
#